data_AF-A0A1X0HW00-F1
#
_entry.id   AF-A0A1X0HW00-F1
#
_cell.length_a   1.000
_cell.length_b   1.000
_cell.length_c   1.000
_cell.angle_alpha   90.00
_cell.angle_beta   90.00
_cell.angle_gamma   90.00
#
_symmetry.space_group_name_H-M   'P 1'
#
loop_
_entity.id
_entity.type
_entity.pdbx_description
1 polymer ?
#
loop_
_entity_poly.entity_id
_entity_poly.type
_entity_poly.pdbx_seq_one_letter_code
_entity_poly.pdbx_strand_id
1 'polypeptide(L)' 'MRYKPEQKQATRALLLSKAAPLVKRQGFASTGLDTLMKAAGLTTGAFYSQFSSKAELLEAILQRELSAQHDAFP' A
#
# COMPACT_ATOMS: atom_id res chain seq x y z
N MET A 1 3.29 -3.77 -24.64
CA MET A 1 3.71 -4.55 -23.44
C MET A 1 2.49 -4.73 -22.55
N ARG A 2 2.03 -5.97 -22.33
CA ARG A 2 0.87 -6.28 -21.50
C ARG A 2 1.35 -6.47 -20.06
N TYR A 3 1.30 -5.42 -19.24
CA TYR A 3 1.68 -5.52 -17.83
C TYR A 3 0.76 -6.55 -17.18
N LYS A 4 1.29 -7.71 -16.81
CA LYS A 4 0.49 -8.84 -16.34
C LYS A 4 -0.25 -8.43 -15.07
N PRO A 5 -1.57 -8.68 -14.96
CA PRO A 5 -2.37 -8.30 -13.80
C PRO A 5 -1.85 -8.89 -12.48
N GLU A 6 -1.18 -10.05 -12.55
CA GLU A 6 -0.47 -10.66 -11.40
C GLU A 6 0.65 -9.78 -10.85
N GLN A 7 1.46 -9.14 -11.70
CA GLN A 7 2.54 -8.29 -11.22
C GLN A 7 2.01 -7.00 -10.58
N LYS A 8 0.88 -6.49 -11.06
CA LYS A 8 0.18 -5.37 -10.41
C LYS A 8 -0.27 -5.74 -9.00
N GLN A 9 -0.90 -6.91 -8.83
CA GLN A 9 -1.35 -7.36 -7.51
C GLN A 9 -0.18 -7.63 -6.55
N ALA A 10 0.88 -8.29 -7.01
CA ALA A 10 2.05 -8.56 -6.17
C ALA A 10 2.71 -7.27 -5.67
N THR A 11 2.87 -6.28 -6.57
CA THR A 11 3.42 -4.96 -6.22
C THR A 11 2.51 -4.24 -5.23
N ARG A 12 1.19 -4.30 -5.45
CA ARG A 12 0.18 -3.72 -4.55
C ARG A 12 0.25 -4.34 -3.15
N ALA A 13 0.28 -5.67 -3.06
CA ALA A 13 0.37 -6.39 -1.79
C ALA A 13 1.66 -6.08 -1.03
N LEU A 14 2.79 -6.01 -1.73
CA LEU A 14 4.08 -5.63 -1.17
C LEU A 14 4.03 -4.20 -0.58
N LEU A 15 3.49 -3.26 -1.36
CA LEU A 15 3.33 -1.86 -0.93
C LEU A 15 2.49 -1.78 0.34
N LEU A 16 1.33 -2.45 0.36
CA LEU A 16 0.44 -2.47 1.52
C LEU A 16 1.13 -3.08 2.75
N SER A 17 1.91 -4.14 2.58
CA SER A 17 2.62 -4.81 3.69
C SER A 17 3.71 -3.95 4.30
N LYS A 18 4.36 -3.12 3.48
CA LYS A 18 5.44 -2.21 3.93
C LYS A 18 4.88 -0.89 4.47
N ALA A 19 3.78 -0.42 3.90
CA ALA A 19 3.11 0.82 4.31
C ALA A 19 2.34 0.67 5.63
N ALA A 20 1.63 -0.45 5.85
CA ALA A 20 0.85 -0.68 7.07
C ALA A 20 1.63 -0.44 8.38
N PRO A 21 2.83 -1.01 8.59
CA PRO A 21 3.59 -0.77 9.83
C PRO A 21 4.11 0.67 9.94
N LEU A 22 4.42 1.35 8.83
CA LEU A 22 4.82 2.75 8.85
C LEU A 22 3.67 3.66 9.27
N VAL A 23 2.51 3.44 8.68
CA VAL A 23 1.30 4.20 9.01
C VAL A 23 0.92 3.99 10.47
N LYS A 24 1.02 2.75 10.98
CA LYS A 24 0.79 2.45 12.41
C LYS A 24 1.80 3.12 13.35
N ARG A 25 3.07 3.26 12.94
CA ARG A 25 4.13 3.81 13.82
C ARG A 25 4.28 5.33 13.79
N GLN A 26 4.18 5.95 12.61
CA GLN A 26 4.40 7.40 12.44
C GLN A 26 3.12 8.17 12.17
N GLY A 27 2.00 7.49 11.90
CA GLY A 27 0.77 8.12 11.44
C GLY A 27 0.83 8.44 9.95
N PHE A 28 -0.30 8.26 9.26
CA PHE A 28 -0.40 8.50 7.83
C PHE A 28 -0.16 9.97 7.45
N ALA A 29 -0.57 10.92 8.30
CA ALA A 29 -0.39 12.35 8.04
C ALA A 29 1.08 12.75 7.96
N SER A 30 1.92 12.23 8.87
CA SER A 30 3.37 12.48 8.89
C SER A 30 4.15 11.63 7.88
N THR A 31 3.66 10.46 7.52
CA THR A 31 4.35 9.57 6.58
C THR A 31 4.06 10.00 5.14
N GLY A 32 4.97 10.76 4.51
CA GLY A 32 4.84 11.19 3.12
C GLY A 32 4.78 10.04 2.11
N LEU A 33 4.25 10.31 0.92
CA LEU A 33 4.22 9.32 -0.18
C LEU A 33 5.64 8.81 -0.50
N ASP A 34 6.61 9.72 -0.51
CA ASP A 34 8.02 9.42 -0.76
C ASP A 34 8.59 8.43 0.25
N THR A 35 8.31 8.63 1.54
CA THR A 35 8.71 7.72 2.63
C THR A 35 8.08 6.34 2.47
N LEU A 36 6.80 6.28 2.11
CA LEU A 36 6.09 5.01 1.86
C LEU A 36 6.70 4.26 0.67
N MET A 37 7.00 4.97 -0.42
CA MET A 37 7.63 4.39 -1.60
C MET A 37 9.02 3.87 -1.29
N LYS A 38 9.83 4.68 -0.61
CA LYS A 38 11.20 4.32 -0.22
C LYS A 38 11.23 3.10 0.69
N ALA A 39 10.31 3.00 1.64
CA ALA A 39 10.20 1.84 2.53
C ALA A 39 9.66 0.59 1.85
N ALA A 40 8.82 0.76 0.83
CA ALA A 40 8.35 -0.34 0.01
C ALA A 40 9.34 -0.78 -1.08
N GLY A 41 10.44 -0.04 -1.28
CA GLY A 41 11.39 -0.27 -2.37
C GLY A 41 10.77 0.01 -3.75
N LEU A 42 9.76 0.87 -3.79
CA LEU A 42 9.04 1.23 -5.02
C LEU A 42 9.37 2.66 -5.43
N THR A 43 9.20 2.93 -6.72
CA THR A 43 9.34 4.27 -7.28
C THR A 43 8.00 4.99 -7.31
N THR A 44 8.01 6.31 -7.25
CA THR A 44 6.80 7.14 -7.36
C THR A 44 6.08 6.92 -8.69
N GLY A 45 6.78 6.59 -9.78
CA GLY A 45 6.16 6.21 -11.05
C GLY A 45 5.37 4.89 -10.98
N ALA A 46 5.89 3.90 -10.25
CA ALA A 46 5.17 2.64 -10.01
C ALA A 46 3.94 2.86 -9.11
N PHE A 47 4.01 3.84 -8.20
CA PHE A 47 2.86 4.27 -7.40
C PHE A 47 1.73 4.80 -8.28
N TYR A 48 2.00 5.77 -9.15
CA TYR A 48 0.97 6.36 -10.02
C TYR A 48 0.34 5.36 -10.99
N SER A 49 1.00 4.22 -11.27
CA SER A 49 0.40 3.12 -12.04
C SER A 49 -0.60 2.26 -11.25
N GLN A 50 -0.56 2.34 -9.91
CA GLN A 50 -1.33 1.49 -9.00
C GLN A 50 -2.30 2.24 -8.11
N PHE A 51 -1.99 3.48 -7.76
CA PHE A 51 -2.78 4.35 -6.91
C PHE A 51 -2.74 5.77 -7.43
N SER A 52 -3.91 6.41 -7.54
CA SER A 52 -3.99 7.78 -8.05
C SER A 52 -3.68 8.81 -6.96
N SER A 53 -3.74 8.41 -5.69
CA SER A 53 -3.55 9.32 -4.56
C SER A 53 -3.10 8.60 -3.29
N LYS A 54 -2.48 9.37 -2.40
CA LYS A 54 -2.08 8.89 -1.07
C LYS A 54 -3.30 8.38 -0.28
N ALA A 55 -4.44 9.07 -0.37
CA ALA A 55 -5.68 8.65 0.29
C ALA A 55 -6.16 7.27 -0.18
N GLU A 56 -6.08 7.00 -1.50
CA GLU A 56 -6.41 5.71 -2.09
C GLU A 56 -5.50 4.59 -1.56
N LEU A 57 -4.21 4.90 -1.34
CA LEU A 57 -3.29 3.99 -0.67
C LEU A 57 -3.73 3.72 0.78
N LEU A 58 -4.13 4.75 1.53
CA LEU A 58 -4.61 4.58 2.89
C LEU A 58 -5.85 3.70 2.94
N GLU A 59 -6.84 3.97 2.09
CA GLU A 59 -8.06 3.16 2.00
C GLU A 59 -7.72 1.69 1.70
N ALA A 60 -6.79 1.44 0.78
CA ALA A 60 -6.38 0.07 0.48
C ALA A 60 -5.64 -0.62 1.64
N ILE A 61 -4.87 0.14 2.45
CA ILE A 61 -4.25 -0.38 3.68
C ILE A 61 -5.32 -0.72 4.70
N LEU A 62 -6.27 0.19 4.92
CA LEU A 62 -7.37 0.00 5.86
C LEU A 62 -8.25 -1.18 5.46
N GLN A 63 -8.67 -1.27 4.20
CA GLN A 63 -9.43 -2.42 3.70
C GLN A 63 -8.71 -3.73 3.95
N ARG A 64 -7.39 -3.79 3.68
CA ARG A 64 -6.61 -5.01 3.92
C ARG A 64 -6.59 -5.39 5.39
N GLU A 65 -6.35 -4.44 6.28
CA GLU A 65 -6.34 -4.67 7.72
C GLU A 65 -7.71 -5.10 8.23
N LEU A 66 -8.80 -4.45 7.78
CA LEU A 66 -10.17 -4.85 8.12
C LEU A 66 -10.49 -6.26 7.62
N SER A 67 -10.13 -6.60 6.39
CA SER A 67 -10.33 -7.96 5.85
C SER A 67 -9.51 -9.00 6.60
N ALA A 68 -8.26 -8.68 6.97
CA ALA A 68 -7.42 -9.57 7.77
C ALA A 68 -7.95 -9.75 9.20
N GLN A 69 -8.55 -8.71 9.80
CA GLN A 69 -9.20 -8.81 11.11
C GLN A 69 -10.51 -9.59 11.06
N HIS A 70 -11.29 -9.47 9.97
CA HIS A 70 -12.53 -10.21 9.78
C HIS A 70 -12.26 -11.72 9.66
N ASP A 71 -11.19 -12.13 9.00
CA ASP A 71 -10.79 -13.54 8.91
C ASP A 71 -10.28 -14.10 10.26
N ALA A 72 -9.77 -13.22 11.13
CA ALA A 72 -9.24 -13.59 12.45
C ALA A 72 -10.31 -13.73 13.54
N PHE A 73 -11.56 -13.30 13.30
CA PHE A 73 -12.69 -13.46 14.22
C PHE A 73 -13.78 -14.33 13.57
N PRO A 74 -13.69 -15.66 13.70
CA PRO A 74 -14.78 -16.58 13.38
C PRO A 74 -15.95 -16.48 14.38
#